data_AF-A0A8C1H6W3-F1
#
_entry.id   AF-A0A8C1H6W3-F1
#
_cell.length_a   1.000
_cell.length_b   1.000
_cell.length_c   1.000
_cell.angle_alpha   90.00
_cell.angle_beta   90.00
_cell.angle_gamma   90.00
#
_symmetry.space_group_name_H-M   'P 1'
#
loop_
_entity.id
_entity.type
_entity.pdbx_description
1 polymer ?
#
loop_
_entity_poly.entity_id
_entity_poly.type
_entity_poly.pdbx_seq_one_letter_code
_entity_poly.pdbx_strand_id
1 'polypeptide(L)'
;MESSKVELDTRAIRDFYPKDPNLTSEKQLLGALQEVLEKLQTKRIPPWEKKFGQVPMCDLGEQCAIRKGSRIGKMCDCPRGAFCNFFLLKCL
;
A
#
# COMPACT_ATOMS: atom_id res chain seq x y z
N MET A 1 -46.28 40.18 2.18
CA MET A 1 -44.89 40.69 2.21
C MET A 1 -44.03 39.58 2.79
N GLU A 2 -43.27 38.87 1.96
CA GLU A 2 -41.93 38.32 2.29
C GLU A 2 -41.39 37.65 1.00
N SER A 3 -41.39 38.39 -0.12
CA SER A 3 -40.94 37.93 -1.44
C SER A 3 -39.48 38.30 -1.68
N SER A 4 -38.63 38.23 -0.65
CA SER A 4 -37.33 38.92 -0.68
C SER A 4 -36.12 38.07 -0.26
N LYS A 5 -36.27 36.78 0.07
CA LYS A 5 -35.15 35.98 0.61
C LYS A 5 -34.49 35.02 -0.39
N VAL A 6 -35.07 34.81 -1.58
CA VAL A 6 -34.57 33.79 -2.54
C VAL A 6 -33.62 34.36 -3.60
N GLU A 7 -33.57 35.68 -3.81
CA GLU A 7 -32.74 36.29 -4.86
C GLU A 7 -31.30 36.66 -4.43
N LEU A 8 -31.00 36.67 -3.13
CA LEU A 8 -29.68 37.10 -2.65
C LEU A 8 -28.64 35.95 -2.58
N ASP A 9 -29.09 34.71 -2.54
CA ASP A 9 -28.22 33.54 -2.33
C ASP A 9 -27.76 32.89 -3.66
N THR A 10 -28.50 33.10 -4.74
CA THR A 10 -28.17 32.52 -6.05
C THR A 10 -27.01 33.24 -6.76
N ARG A 11 -26.72 34.49 -6.39
CA ARG A 11 -25.59 35.25 -6.95
C ARG A 11 -24.27 34.78 -6.32
N ALA A 12 -24.24 34.59 -5.01
CA ALA A 12 -23.04 34.16 -4.29
C ALA A 12 -22.57 32.75 -4.68
N ILE A 13 -23.48 31.81 -4.95
CA ILE A 13 -23.11 30.43 -5.33
C ILE A 13 -22.47 30.36 -6.72
N ARG A 14 -22.81 31.28 -7.64
CA ARG A 14 -22.26 31.31 -9.00
C ARG A 14 -20.81 31.82 -9.07
N ASP A 15 -20.36 32.55 -8.05
CA ASP A 15 -19.00 33.08 -8.00
C ASP A 15 -17.98 32.05 -7.48
N PHE A 16 -18.42 31.03 -6.73
CA PHE A 16 -17.55 29.96 -6.24
C PHE A 16 -17.34 28.82 -7.24
N TYR A 17 -18.25 28.67 -8.20
CA TYR A 17 -18.18 27.63 -9.22
C TYR A 17 -18.02 28.30 -10.59
N PRO A 18 -16.79 28.57 -11.04
CA PRO A 18 -16.57 29.00 -12.42
C PRO A 18 -17.16 27.93 -13.35
N LYS A 19 -18.24 28.29 -14.02
CA LYS A 19 -18.80 27.48 -15.10
C LYS A 19 -17.79 27.57 -16.24
N ASP A 20 -17.31 26.39 -16.63
CA ASP A 20 -16.45 26.12 -17.78
C ASP A 20 -14.92 26.20 -17.53
N PRO A 21 -14.31 25.18 -16.88
CA PRO A 21 -13.00 24.77 -17.36
C PRO A 21 -13.23 24.26 -18.79
N ASN A 22 -12.56 24.90 -19.76
CA ASN A 22 -12.53 24.51 -21.16
C ASN A 22 -12.53 22.96 -21.26
N LEU A 23 -13.57 22.33 -21.83
CA LEU A 23 -13.75 20.86 -21.85
C LEU A 23 -12.52 20.10 -22.38
N THR A 24 -11.68 20.80 -23.15
CA THR A 24 -10.37 20.35 -23.64
C THR A 24 -9.35 20.17 -22.49
N SER A 25 -9.31 21.09 -21.55
CA SER A 25 -8.47 21.09 -20.36
C SER A 25 -8.84 19.97 -19.39
N GLU A 26 -10.13 19.70 -19.17
CA GLU A 26 -10.56 18.60 -18.30
C GLU A 26 -10.16 17.24 -18.88
N LYS A 27 -10.37 17.04 -20.19
CA LYS A 27 -9.92 15.82 -20.89
C LYS A 27 -8.40 15.67 -20.87
N GLN A 28 -7.66 16.77 -21.00
CA GLN A 28 -6.19 16.77 -20.89
C GLN A 28 -5.72 16.43 -19.47
N LEU A 29 -6.40 16.97 -18.45
CA LEU A 29 -6.12 16.67 -17.05
C LEU A 29 -6.38 15.19 -16.73
N LEU A 30 -7.52 14.66 -17.17
CA LEU A 30 -7.85 13.24 -17.02
C LEU A 30 -6.82 12.34 -17.73
N GLY A 31 -6.37 12.72 -18.93
CA GLY A 31 -5.33 12.01 -19.66
C GLY A 31 -3.98 12.03 -18.93
N ALA A 32 -3.55 13.18 -18.43
CA ALA A 32 -2.31 13.31 -17.66
C ALA A 32 -2.35 12.49 -16.36
N LEU A 33 -3.49 12.45 -15.70
CA LEU A 33 -3.69 11.69 -14.47
C LEU A 33 -3.63 10.18 -14.74
N GLN A 34 -4.25 9.72 -15.83
CA GLN A 34 -4.18 8.34 -16.30
C GLN A 34 -2.74 7.92 -16.63
N GLU A 35 -2.00 8.77 -17.36
CA GLU A 35 -0.61 8.49 -17.72
C GLU A 35 0.30 8.37 -16.47
N VAL A 36 0.09 9.22 -15.46
CA VAL A 36 0.81 9.14 -14.18
C VAL A 36 0.45 7.86 -13.42
N LEU A 37 -0.82 7.44 -13.40
CA LEU A 37 -1.25 6.20 -12.78
C LEU A 37 -0.63 4.97 -13.44
N GLU A 38 -0.55 4.93 -14.77
CA GLU A 38 0.11 3.85 -15.51
C GLU A 38 1.62 3.80 -15.25
N LYS A 39 2.28 4.96 -15.18
CA LYS A 39 3.71 5.08 -14.81
C LYS A 39 3.98 4.71 -13.35
N LEU A 40 3.02 4.90 -12.44
CA LEU A 40 3.14 4.49 -11.04
C LEU A 40 2.83 3.00 -10.85
N GLN A 41 1.88 2.44 -11.60
CA GLN A 41 1.59 1.00 -11.58
C GLN A 41 2.77 0.16 -12.08
N THR A 42 3.48 0.61 -13.11
CA THR A 42 4.71 -0.04 -13.60
C THR A 42 5.89 0.09 -12.64
N LYS A 43 5.87 1.09 -11.75
CA LYS A 43 6.79 1.23 -10.61
C LYS A 43 6.30 0.54 -9.33
N ARG A 44 5.23 -0.28 -9.39
CA ARG A 44 4.90 -1.17 -8.26
C ARG A 44 6.14 -2.01 -7.98
N ILE A 45 6.73 -1.73 -6.81
CA ILE A 45 7.74 -2.48 -6.08
C ILE A 45 7.87 -3.89 -6.66
N PRO A 46 9.01 -4.25 -7.27
CA PRO A 46 9.16 -5.55 -7.90
C PRO A 46 8.79 -6.63 -6.87
N PRO A 47 8.01 -7.66 -7.24
CA PRO A 47 7.61 -8.72 -6.31
C PRO A 47 8.81 -9.40 -5.62
N TRP A 48 10.01 -9.21 -6.18
CA TRP A 48 11.29 -9.71 -5.69
C TRP A 48 11.86 -8.92 -4.50
N GLU A 49 11.52 -7.64 -4.32
CA GLU A 49 11.99 -6.84 -3.18
C GLU A 49 11.46 -7.37 -1.84
N LYS A 50 10.33 -8.08 -1.85
CA LYS A 50 9.78 -8.73 -0.64
C LYS A 50 10.47 -10.03 -0.25
N LYS A 51 11.39 -10.55 -1.07
CA LYS A 51 12.04 -11.85 -0.81
C LYS A 51 13.30 -11.76 0.06
N PHE A 52 13.82 -10.56 0.33
CA PHE A 52 14.96 -10.41 1.23
C PHE A 52 14.50 -10.56 2.69
N GLY A 53 14.89 -11.68 3.31
CA GLY A 53 14.58 -11.98 4.71
C GLY A 53 13.24 -12.68 4.94
N GLN A 54 12.47 -12.97 3.88
CA GLN A 54 11.28 -13.79 3.99
C GLN A 54 11.66 -15.28 3.88
N VAL A 55 11.32 -16.04 4.92
CA VAL A 55 11.58 -17.47 5.01
C VAL A 55 10.25 -18.23 4.95
N PRO A 56 10.23 -19.51 4.49
CA PRO A 56 9.02 -20.33 4.52
C PRO A 56 8.52 -20.57 5.95
N MET A 57 7.30 -21.09 6.11
CA MET A 57 6.81 -21.56 7.42
C MET A 57 7.37 -22.96 7.71
N CYS A 58 7.67 -23.26 8.98
CA CYS A 58 8.01 -24.60 9.45
C CYS A 58 6.83 -25.28 10.13
N ASP A 59 6.91 -26.60 10.23
CA ASP A 59 6.06 -27.39 11.12
C ASP A 59 6.60 -27.41 12.57
N LEU A 60 5.75 -27.81 13.51
CA LEU A 60 6.15 -27.99 14.90
C LEU A 60 7.22 -29.09 15.01
N GLY A 61 8.32 -28.81 15.73
CA GLY A 61 9.44 -29.74 15.88
C GLY A 61 10.44 -29.78 14.72
N GLU A 62 10.19 -29.08 13.60
CA GLU A 62 11.14 -28.94 12.49
C GLU A 62 12.29 -27.98 12.81
N GLN A 63 13.36 -28.08 12.02
CA GLN A 63 14.57 -27.29 12.19
C GLN A 63 14.38 -25.85 11.68
N CYS A 64 14.28 -24.90 12.61
CA CYS A 64 14.01 -23.50 12.31
C CYS A 64 15.23 -22.63 12.07
N ALA A 65 16.40 -23.09 12.51
CA ALA A 65 17.66 -22.38 12.33
C ALA A 65 18.84 -23.35 12.11
N ILE A 66 19.94 -22.81 11.60
CA ILE A 66 21.21 -23.53 11.45
C ILE A 66 22.30 -22.70 12.10
N ARG A 67 23.16 -23.36 12.89
CA ARG A 67 24.34 -22.74 13.48
C ARG A 67 25.58 -23.08 12.67
N LYS A 68 26.30 -22.05 12.22
CA LYS A 68 27.61 -22.18 11.57
C LYS A 68 28.63 -21.37 12.36
N GLY A 69 29.32 -22.03 13.28
CA GLY A 69 30.22 -21.39 14.24
C GLY A 69 29.48 -20.51 15.26
N SER A 70 29.82 -19.22 15.30
CA SER A 70 29.13 -18.22 16.14
C SER A 70 27.86 -17.63 15.49
N ARG A 71 27.63 -17.87 14.20
CA ARG A 71 26.49 -17.31 13.46
C ARG A 71 25.32 -18.28 13.45
N ILE A 72 24.11 -17.73 13.54
CA ILE A 72 22.85 -18.46 13.45
C ILE A 72 22.07 -17.90 12.25
N GLY A 73 21.71 -18.77 11.31
CA GLY A 73 20.85 -18.45 10.18
C GLY A 73 19.45 -19.02 10.38
N LYS A 74 18.42 -18.22 10.12
CA LYS A 74 17.01 -18.65 10.16
C LYS A 74 16.63 -19.33 8.85
N MET A 75 15.97 -20.48 8.93
CA MET A 75 15.55 -21.27 7.76
C MET A 75 14.06 -21.08 7.45
N CYS A 76 13.24 -20.88 8.47
CA CYS A 76 11.78 -20.77 8.39
C CYS A 76 11.21 -20.00 9.58
N ASP A 77 9.92 -19.67 9.50
CA ASP A 77 9.12 -19.08 10.57
C ASP A 77 8.30 -20.17 11.30
N CYS A 78 8.38 -20.20 12.63
CA CYS A 78 7.57 -21.13 13.43
C CYS A 78 6.10 -20.68 13.46
N PRO A 79 5.15 -21.63 13.56
CA PRO A 79 3.73 -21.31 13.62
C PRO A 79 3.38 -20.57 14.92
N ARG A 80 2.25 -19.85 14.93
CA ARG A 80 1.79 -19.12 16.12
C ARG A 80 1.66 -20.07 17.32
N GLY A 81 2.29 -19.70 18.43
CA GLY A 81 2.32 -20.50 19.66
C GLY A 81 3.60 -21.30 19.85
N ALA A 82 4.43 -21.43 18.81
CA ALA A 82 5.77 -21.98 18.89
C ALA A 82 6.83 -20.93 18.55
N PHE A 83 8.00 -21.04 19.15
CA PHE A 83 9.16 -20.19 18.88
C PHE A 83 10.36 -21.04 18.46
N CYS A 84 11.26 -20.43 17.71
CA CYS A 84 12.51 -21.10 17.35
C CYS A 84 13.44 -21.14 18.57
N ASN A 85 13.65 -22.32 19.13
CA ASN A 85 14.62 -22.50 20.21
C ASN A 85 16.03 -22.54 19.63
N PHE A 86 16.88 -21.56 19.94
CA PHE A 86 18.24 -21.46 19.36
C PHE A 86 19.26 -22.47 19.90
N PHE A 87 18.97 -23.15 21.02
CA PHE A 87 19.81 -24.24 21.53
C PHE A 87 19.54 -25.54 20.77
N LEU A 88 18.26 -25.85 20.53
CA LEU A 88 17.82 -27.06 19.82
C LEU A 88 17.68 -26.86 18.31
N LEU A 89 17.65 -25.60 17.87
CA LEU A 89 17.42 -25.15 16.51
C LEU A 89 16.07 -25.62 15.93
N LYS A 90 15.05 -25.82 16.78
CA LYS A 90 13.74 -26.36 16.41
C LYS A 90 12.58 -25.48 16.88
N CYS A 91 11.44 -25.56 16.21
CA CYS A 91 10.20 -24.91 16.65
C CYS A 91 9.57 -25.66 17.83
N LEU A 92 9.42 -24.98 18.98
CA LEU A 92 8.82 -25.50 20.23
C LEU A 92 7.73 -24.57 20.75
#